data_AF-A0A9E4SWT6-F1
#
_entry.id   AF-A0A9E4SWT6-F1
#
_cell.length_a   1.000
_cell.length_b   1.000
_cell.length_c   1.000
_cell.angle_alpha   90.00
_cell.angle_beta   90.00
_cell.angle_gamma   90.00
#
_symmetry.space_group_name_H-M   'P 1'
#
loop_
_entity.id
_entity.type
_entity.pdbx_description
1 polymer ?
#
loop_
_entity_poly.entity_id
_entity_poly.type
_entity_poly.pdbx_seq_one_letter_code
_entity_poly.pdbx_strand_id
1 'polypeptide(L)'
;MHTRSGFSLFVGITLAGLYGLACAGGGESSEARSDYESASAAVVQIIARDSSGEEVWIGSGTFIDASGLILTNAHVVDERDDEYVDLAVAITASTDLP
;
A
#
# COMPACT_ATOMS: atom_id res chain seq x y z
N MET A 1 -43.64 -6.36 -24.59
CA MET A 1 -43.37 -7.14 -23.36
C MET A 1 -43.13 -6.12 -22.25
N HIS A 2 -44.15 -5.84 -21.44
CA HIS A 2 -44.25 -6.27 -20.02
C HIS A 2 -43.13 -5.69 -19.15
N THR A 3 -43.32 -5.08 -17.98
CA THR A 3 -44.47 -4.69 -17.16
C THR A 3 -43.89 -3.81 -16.03
N ARG A 4 -44.76 -2.93 -15.53
CA ARG A 4 -44.69 -1.99 -14.40
C ARG A 4 -43.99 -2.49 -13.13
N SER A 5 -43.56 -1.52 -12.29
CA SER A 5 -43.80 -1.40 -10.83
C SER A 5 -42.53 -0.83 -10.17
N GLY A 6 -42.47 0.35 -9.55
CA GLY A 6 -43.46 1.04 -8.73
C GLY A 6 -43.42 0.50 -7.31
N PHE A 7 -42.69 1.15 -6.39
CA PHE A 7 -43.10 1.30 -4.97
C PHE A 7 -42.12 2.21 -4.22
N SER A 8 -42.57 3.43 -3.90
CA SER A 8 -42.01 4.22 -2.80
C SER A 8 -42.86 3.91 -1.57
N LEU A 9 -42.25 3.46 -0.48
CA LEU A 9 -42.91 3.36 0.82
C LEU A 9 -42.02 4.02 1.87
N PHE A 10 -42.43 5.22 2.27
CA PHE A 10 -42.05 5.83 3.53
C PHE A 10 -42.98 5.28 4.62
N VAL A 11 -42.44 4.62 5.64
CA VAL A 11 -43.07 4.50 6.96
C VAL A 11 -41.95 4.61 8.00
N GLY A 12 -42.06 5.63 8.86
CA GLY A 12 -41.20 5.82 10.01
C GLY A 12 -41.73 5.18 11.29
N ILE A 13 -41.04 5.52 12.39
CA ILE A 13 -41.37 5.29 13.81
C ILE A 13 -40.91 3.87 14.26
N THR A 14 -40.02 3.67 15.24
CA THR A 14 -40.01 4.26 16.59
C THR A 14 -38.64 4.16 17.28
N LEU A 15 -38.33 5.21 18.03
CA LEU A 15 -37.30 5.33 19.05
C LEU A 15 -37.67 4.46 20.28
N ALA A 16 -36.97 3.35 20.54
CA ALA A 16 -36.88 2.72 21.88
C ALA A 16 -35.90 1.54 21.84
N GLY A 17 -34.64 1.80 22.15
CA GLY A 17 -33.61 0.78 22.26
C GLY A 17 -32.47 1.28 23.14
N LEU A 18 -32.82 1.86 24.29
CA LEU A 18 -31.91 2.16 25.38
C LEU A 18 -31.45 0.83 26.00
N TYR A 19 -30.58 0.12 25.30
CA TYR A 19 -29.75 -0.94 25.88
C TYR A 19 -28.31 -0.46 25.79
N GLY A 20 -27.73 -0.20 26.95
CA GLY A 20 -26.34 0.20 27.05
C GLY A 20 -25.42 -0.86 26.46
N LEU A 21 -24.47 -0.41 25.65
CA LEU A 21 -23.11 -0.95 25.68
C LEU A 21 -22.16 0.17 25.23
N ALA A 22 -21.43 0.70 26.21
CA ALA A 22 -20.20 1.44 25.94
C ALA A 22 -19.13 0.45 25.43
N CYS A 23 -18.18 1.01 24.67
CA CYS A 23 -16.94 0.44 24.15
C CYS A 23 -16.99 -0.21 22.76
N ALA A 24 -16.35 0.50 21.80
CA ALA A 24 -15.31 0.02 20.87
C ALA A 24 -15.51 0.55 19.44
N GLY A 25 -15.33 1.86 19.24
CA GLY A 25 -15.28 2.50 17.92
C GLY A 25 -13.88 2.97 17.50
N GLY A 26 -12.81 2.40 18.06
CA GLY A 26 -11.45 2.91 17.89
C GLY A 26 -10.39 1.89 17.43
N GLY A 27 -10.79 0.68 17.02
CA GLY A 27 -9.85 -0.38 16.64
C GLY A 27 -9.37 -0.30 15.19
N GLU A 28 -10.27 0.02 14.26
CA GLU A 28 -10.04 -0.19 12.82
C GLU A 28 -8.98 0.76 12.21
N SER A 29 -8.89 2.00 12.68
CA SER A 29 -7.90 2.97 12.17
C SER A 29 -6.50 2.76 12.73
N SER A 30 -6.38 2.16 13.92
CA SER A 30 -5.08 1.88 14.53
C SER A 30 -4.46 0.61 13.96
N GLU A 31 -5.27 -0.42 13.69
CA GLU A 31 -4.81 -1.66 13.06
C GLU A 31 -4.36 -1.42 11.62
N ALA A 32 -5.17 -0.75 10.80
CA ALA A 32 -4.79 -0.40 9.44
C ALA A 32 -3.47 0.40 9.40
N ARG A 33 -3.28 1.37 10.29
CA ARG A 33 -2.03 2.13 10.39
C ARG A 33 -0.84 1.24 10.76
N SER A 34 -1.01 0.31 11.70
CA SER A 34 0.02 -0.67 12.05
C SER A 34 0.40 -1.58 10.86
N ASP A 35 -0.59 -1.99 10.06
CA ASP A 35 -0.35 -2.80 8.86
C ASP A 35 0.38 -1.99 7.78
N TYR A 36 0.03 -0.72 7.60
CA TYR A 36 0.74 0.19 6.71
C TYR A 36 2.18 0.43 7.15
N GLU A 37 2.43 0.70 8.44
CA GLU A 37 3.78 0.86 8.99
C GLU A 37 4.61 -0.41 8.74
N SER A 38 4.04 -1.58 9.04
CA SER A 38 4.70 -2.87 8.82
C SER A 38 5.00 -3.16 7.35
N ALA A 39 4.05 -2.89 6.45
CA ALA A 39 4.21 -3.07 5.02
C ALA A 39 5.25 -2.09 4.45
N SER A 40 5.24 -0.84 4.89
CA SER A 40 6.15 0.20 4.41
C SER A 40 7.62 -0.10 4.74
N ALA A 41 7.89 -0.73 5.89
CA ALA A 41 9.24 -1.15 6.28
C ALA A 41 9.81 -2.24 5.36
N ALA A 42 8.96 -3.00 4.67
CA ALA A 42 9.39 -4.02 3.70
C ALA A 42 9.64 -3.44 2.30
N VAL A 43 9.12 -2.24 2.00
CA VAL A 43 9.29 -1.60 0.69
C VAL A 43 10.66 -0.94 0.60
N VAL A 44 11.29 -1.10 -0.55
CA VAL A 44 12.60 -0.50 -0.87
C VAL A 44 12.51 0.31 -2.16
N GLN A 45 13.40 1.28 -2.27
CA GLN A 45 13.65 1.99 -3.51
C GLN A 45 14.87 1.38 -4.21
N ILE A 46 14.75 1.17 -5.51
CA ILE A 46 15.82 0.65 -6.38
C ILE A 46 16.24 1.79 -7.29
N ILE A 47 17.53 2.09 -7.33
CA ILE A 47 18.10 3.21 -8.08
C ILE A 47 19.17 2.64 -9.01
N ALA A 48 18.96 2.78 -10.30
CA ALA A 48 19.95 2.42 -11.31
C ALA A 48 20.90 3.58 -11.55
N ARG A 49 22.21 3.28 -11.58
CA ARG A 49 23.25 4.27 -11.75
C ARG A 49 24.15 3.97 -12.93
N ASP A 50 24.52 5.01 -13.66
CA ASP A 50 25.50 4.91 -14.74
C ASP A 50 26.94 4.79 -14.22
N SER A 51 27.90 4.69 -15.14
CA SER A 51 29.32 4.59 -14.81
C SER A 51 29.91 5.82 -14.08
N SER A 52 29.22 6.96 -14.12
CA SER A 52 29.58 8.17 -13.38
C SER A 52 28.97 8.21 -11.98
N GLY A 53 28.08 7.27 -11.66
CA GLY A 53 27.35 7.19 -10.40
C GLY A 53 26.06 8.01 -10.38
N GLU A 54 25.69 8.61 -11.52
CA GLU A 54 24.46 9.39 -11.65
C GLU A 54 23.25 8.49 -11.82
N GLU A 55 22.11 8.94 -11.29
CA GLU A 55 20.85 8.20 -11.39
C GLU A 55 20.32 8.23 -12.83
N VAL A 56 20.00 7.04 -13.34
CA VAL A 56 19.44 6.86 -14.69
C VAL A 56 17.93 6.68 -14.60
N TRP A 57 17.48 5.83 -13.67
CA TRP A 57 16.05 5.62 -13.40
C TRP A 57 15.82 5.00 -12.00
N ILE A 58 14.56 5.06 -11.55
CA ILE A 58 14.12 4.62 -10.21
C ILE A 58 12.99 3.60 -10.34
N GLY A 59 13.00 2.59 -9.47
CA GLY A 59 11.85 1.74 -9.22
C GLY A 59 11.68 1.41 -7.74
N SER A 60 10.79 0.46 -7.48
CA SER A 60 10.51 -0.02 -6.14
C SER A 60 10.59 -1.53 -6.09
N GLY A 61 10.88 -2.06 -4.91
CA GLY A 61 10.82 -3.48 -4.62
C GLY A 61 10.27 -3.73 -3.23
N THR A 62 10.15 -4.99 -2.85
CA THR A 62 9.73 -5.38 -1.51
C THR A 62 10.52 -6.59 -1.05
N PHE A 63 10.99 -6.58 0.20
CA PHE A 63 11.58 -7.78 0.81
C PHE A 63 10.51 -8.86 0.94
N ILE A 64 10.82 -10.06 0.45
CA ILE A 64 9.94 -11.23 0.57
C ILE A 64 10.44 -12.24 1.61
N ASP A 65 11.67 -12.09 2.08
CA ASP A 65 12.22 -12.85 3.20
C ASP A 65 13.35 -12.09 3.95
N ALA A 66 13.77 -12.64 5.09
CA ALA A 66 14.82 -12.09 5.93
C ALA A 66 16.25 -12.34 5.40
N SER A 67 16.41 -13.10 4.30
CA SER A 67 17.70 -13.30 3.66
C SER A 67 18.11 -12.11 2.79
N GLY A 68 17.18 -11.18 2.56
CA GLY A 68 17.37 -10.02 1.70
C GLY A 68 16.88 -10.23 0.29
N LEU A 69 16.03 -11.24 0.03
CA LEU A 69 15.43 -11.44 -1.29
C LEU A 69 14.39 -10.34 -1.56
N ILE A 70 14.59 -9.61 -2.66
CA ILE A 70 13.72 -8.51 -3.07
C ILE A 70 12.93 -8.93 -4.31
N LEU A 71 11.60 -8.77 -4.25
CA LEU A 71 10.73 -8.86 -5.41
C LEU A 71 10.61 -7.49 -6.06
N THR A 72 10.81 -7.44 -7.37
CA THR A 72 10.54 -6.26 -8.20
C THR A 72 10.09 -6.67 -9.60
N ASN A 73 9.71 -5.69 -10.42
CA ASN A 73 9.37 -5.93 -11.82
C ASN A 73 10.64 -6.20 -12.63
N ALA A 74 10.55 -7.07 -13.64
CA ALA A 74 11.70 -7.36 -14.50
C ALA A 74 12.26 -6.12 -15.21
N HIS A 75 11.39 -5.19 -15.64
CA HIS A 75 11.80 -3.94 -16.30
C HIS A 75 12.55 -2.97 -15.37
N VAL A 76 12.52 -3.19 -14.05
CA VAL A 76 13.26 -2.43 -13.02
C VAL A 76 14.68 -2.98 -12.88
N VAL A 77 15.05 -4.08 -13.53
CA VAL A 77 16.41 -4.65 -13.44
C VAL A 77 16.91 -5.09 -14.81
N ASP A 78 16.34 -4.48 -15.85
CA ASP A 78 16.61 -4.82 -17.22
C ASP A 78 17.78 -3.99 -17.75
N GLU A 79 18.94 -4.62 -17.87
CA GLU A 79 20.18 -4.00 -18.35
C GLU A 79 20.40 -4.16 -19.86
N ARG A 80 19.41 -4.62 -20.63
CA ARG A 80 19.59 -5.01 -22.05
C ARG A 80 20.16 -3.90 -22.96
N ASP A 81 20.08 -2.64 -22.54
CA ASP A 81 20.58 -1.47 -23.28
C ASP A 81 21.85 -0.85 -22.65
N ASP A 82 22.50 -1.56 -21.70
CA ASP A 82 23.71 -1.13 -20.98
C ASP A 82 23.59 0.27 -20.31
N GLU A 83 22.36 0.68 -19.98
CA GLU A 83 22.06 2.04 -19.49
C GLU A 83 22.57 2.30 -18.06
N TYR A 84 22.80 1.25 -17.27
CA TYR A 84 23.31 1.35 -15.91
C TYR A 84 24.34 0.27 -15.62
N VAL A 85 25.22 0.51 -14.64
CA VAL A 85 26.27 -0.44 -14.22
C VAL A 85 26.11 -0.90 -12.77
N ASP A 86 25.25 -0.22 -12.01
CA ASP A 86 25.00 -0.50 -10.60
C ASP A 86 23.52 -0.32 -10.24
N LEU A 87 23.07 -1.10 -9.25
CA LEU A 87 21.73 -1.01 -8.66
C LEU A 87 21.89 -0.76 -7.15
N ALA A 88 21.59 0.46 -6.73
CA ALA A 88 21.55 0.82 -5.32
C ALA A 88 20.16 0.53 -4.74
N VAL A 89 20.13 -0.09 -3.55
CA VAL A 89 18.89 -0.35 -2.81
C VAL A 89 18.84 0.56 -1.59
N ALA A 90 17.83 1.43 -1.53
CA ALA A 90 17.56 2.28 -0.39
C ALA A 90 16.40 1.71 0.45
N ILE A 91 16.62 1.60 1.75
CA ILE A 91 15.66 1.06 2.71
C ILE A 91 14.80 2.18 3.32
N THR A 92 13.55 1.86 3.62
CA THR A 92 12.62 2.80 4.26
C THR A 92 12.96 2.93 5.74
N ALA A 93 13.51 4.07 6.15
CA ALA A 93 13.84 4.36 7.55
C ALA A 93 12.67 4.94 8.34
N SER A 94 11.79 5.69 7.67
CA SER A 94 10.57 6.27 8.23
C SER A 94 9.56 6.45 7.11
N THR A 95 8.28 6.22 7.43
CA THR A 95 7.17 6.62 6.58
C THR A 95 6.84 8.09 6.78
N ASP A 96 6.29 8.72 5.74
CA ASP A 96 5.76 10.08 5.85
C ASP A 96 4.55 10.11 6.79
N LEU A 97 4.43 11.19 7.57
CA LEU A 97 3.25 11.42 8.40
C LEU A 97 2.07 11.84 7.49
N PRO A 98 0.87 11.29 7.71
CA PRO A 98 -0.33 11.65 6.95
C PRO A 98 -0.80 13.10 7.21
#